data_AF-A0A931DHG0-F1
#
_entry.id   AF-A0A931DHG0-F1
#
_cell.length_a   1.000
_cell.length_b   1.000
_cell.length_c   1.000
_cell.angle_alpha   90.00
_cell.angle_beta   90.00
_cell.angle_gamma   90.00
#
_symmetry.space_group_name_H-M   'P 1'
#
loop_
_entity.id
_entity.type
_entity.pdbx_description
1 polymer ?
#
loop_
_entity_poly.entity_id
_entity_poly.type
_entity_poly.pdbx_seq_one_letter_code
_entity_poly.pdbx_strand_id
1 'polypeptide(L)' 'MPEHRLVMEGILGRRLIPRIENEHHKNGVRDDNRPENLELRSSVQPKGQRVSDLLAFAREITEQYGDVPDAAL' A
#
# COMPACT_ATOMS: atom_id res chain seq x y z
N MET A 1 -18.34 1.20 2.93
CA MET A 1 -16.86 1.19 2.92
C MET A 1 -16.42 0.57 4.21
N PRO A 2 -15.53 -0.43 4.19
CA PRO A 2 -15.09 -1.04 5.43
C PRO A 2 -14.23 -0.05 6.22
N GLU A 3 -14.39 -0.04 7.55
CA GLU A 3 -13.83 0.98 8.45
C GLU A 3 -12.30 1.10 8.33
N HIS A 4 -11.57 -0.01 8.18
CA HIS A 4 -10.12 -0.03 7.98
C HIS A 4 -9.64 0.76 6.76
N ARG A 5 -10.44 0.81 5.69
CA ARG A 5 -10.05 1.56 4.48
C ARG A 5 -10.02 3.05 4.78
N LEU A 6 -11.00 3.54 5.55
CA LEU A 6 -11.06 4.95 5.93
C LEU A 6 -9.91 5.33 6.87
N VAL A 7 -9.50 4.43 7.76
CA VAL A 7 -8.33 4.63 8.62
C VAL A 7 -7.07 4.80 7.76
N MET A 8 -6.82 3.89 6.80
CA MET A 8 -5.67 3.99 5.91
C MET A 8 -5.70 5.25 5.03
N GLU A 9 -6.85 5.59 4.44
CA GLU A 9 -7.00 6.82 3.64
C GLU A 9 -6.74 8.09 4.48
N GLY A 10 -7.09 8.06 5.78
CA GLY A 10 -6.78 9.13 6.73
C GLY A 10 -5.28 9.28 7.01
N ILE A 11 -4.55 8.16 7.16
CA ILE A 11 -3.09 8.16 7.37
C ILE A 11 -2.38 8.73 6.14
N LEU A 12 -2.80 8.32 4.94
CA LEU A 12 -2.21 8.76 3.67
C LEU A 12 -2.60 10.19 3.29
N GLY A 13 -3.66 10.74 3.87
CA GLY A 13 -4.23 12.03 3.43
C GLY A 13 -4.83 12.00 2.03
N ARG A 14 -5.00 10.81 1.44
CA ARG A 14 -5.59 10.59 0.11
C ARG A 14 -6.35 9.27 0.06
N ARG A 15 -7.21 9.12 -0.94
CA ARG A 15 -7.89 7.85 -1.19
C ARG A 15 -6.91 6.77 -1.65
N LEU A 16 -7.25 5.51 -1.33
CA LEU A 16 -6.54 4.36 -1.88
C LEU A 16 -6.78 4.28 -3.38
N ILE A 17 -5.73 4.00 -4.13
CA ILE A 17 -5.78 3.80 -5.57
C ILE A 17 -6.59 2.52 -5.84
N PRO A 18 -7.79 2.62 -6.44
CA PRO A 18 -8.65 1.46 -6.60
C PRO A 18 -7.98 0.37 -7.42
N ARG A 19 -8.12 -0.89 -6.99
CA ARG A 19 -7.56 -2.10 -7.64
C ARG A 19 -6.03 -2.22 -7.61
N ILE A 20 -5.33 -1.24 -7.04
CA ILE A 20 -3.86 -1.23 -6.93
C ILE A 20 -3.46 -1.32 -5.46
N GLU A 21 -4.09 -0.51 -4.61
CA GLU A 21 -3.80 -0.45 -3.18
C GLU A 21 -4.89 -1.12 -2.35
N ASN A 22 -4.46 -1.81 -1.29
CA ASN A 22 -5.32 -2.41 -0.30
C ASN A 22 -4.68 -2.31 1.09
N GLU A 23 -5.48 -2.13 2.11
CA GLU A 23 -5.09 -2.29 3.51
C GLU A 23 -4.94 -3.76 3.89
N HIS A 24 -3.98 -4.06 4.76
CA HIS A 24 -3.77 -5.40 5.31
C HIS A 24 -3.59 -5.34 6.82
N HIS A 25 -4.18 -6.31 7.53
CA HIS A 25 -4.03 -6.46 8.99
C HIS A 25 -2.78 -7.29 9.30
N LYS A 26 -1.79 -6.68 9.97
CA LYS A 26 -0.52 -7.33 10.35
C LYS A 26 -0.75 -8.59 11.20
N ASN A 27 -1.73 -8.57 12.10
CA ASN A 27 -2.09 -9.69 12.97
C ASN A 27 -3.14 -10.65 12.38
N GLY A 28 -3.68 -10.38 11.18
CA GLY A 28 -4.75 -11.18 10.55
C GLY A 28 -6.14 -11.04 11.19
N VAL A 29 -6.29 -10.19 12.21
CA VAL A 29 -7.55 -9.94 12.92
C VAL A 29 -8.29 -8.82 12.20
N ARG A 30 -9.39 -9.17 11.50
CA ARG A 30 -10.06 -8.30 10.51
C ARG A 30 -10.81 -7.11 11.11
N ASP A 31 -11.12 -7.15 12.40
CA ASP A 31 -11.79 -6.12 13.17
C ASP A 31 -10.82 -5.23 13.98
N ASP A 32 -9.52 -5.57 14.03
CA ASP A 32 -8.50 -4.73 14.65
C ASP A 32 -8.03 -3.64 13.69
N ASN A 33 -8.81 -2.56 13.57
CA ASN A 33 -8.59 -1.47 12.62
C ASN A 33 -7.66 -0.37 13.15
N ARG A 34 -6.87 -0.64 14.21
CA ARG A 34 -5.92 0.35 14.75
C ARG A 34 -4.84 0.67 13.71
N PRO A 35 -4.44 1.96 13.53
CA PRO A 35 -3.42 2.37 12.56
C PRO A 35 -2.15 1.52 12.61
N GLU A 36 -1.65 1.20 13.80
CA GLU A 36 -0.44 0.40 13.99
C GLU A 36 -0.56 -1.06 13.52
N ASN A 37 -1.78 -1.57 13.37
CA ASN A 37 -2.07 -2.92 12.88
C ASN A 37 -2.37 -2.96 11.37
N LEU A 38 -2.49 -1.81 10.71
CA LEU A 38 -2.75 -1.72 9.29
C LEU A 38 -1.45 -1.45 8.52
N GLU A 39 -1.33 -2.00 7.32
CA GLU A 39 -0.28 -1.68 6.35
C GLU A 39 -0.87 -1.48 4.96
N LEU A 40 -0.25 -0.60 4.17
CA LEU A 40 -0.59 -0.39 2.77
C LEU A 40 0.11 -1.44 1.92
N ARG A 41 -0.65 -2.22 1.13
CA ARG A 41 -0.10 -3.16 0.15
C ARG A 41 -0.45 -2.76 -1.27
N SER A 42 0.53 -2.85 -2.17
CA SER A 42 0.32 -2.82 -3.62
C SER A 42 0.09 -4.22 -4.19
N SER A 43 -0.91 -4.36 -5.05
CA SER A 43 -1.18 -5.58 -5.81
C SER A 43 -0.32 -5.70 -7.07
N VAL A 44 0.47 -4.68 -7.42
CA VAL A 44 1.33 -4.69 -8.61
C VAL A 44 2.68 -5.31 -8.26
N GLN A 45 2.92 -6.54 -8.75
CA GLN A 45 4.15 -7.30 -8.51
C GLN A 45 4.55 -8.03 -9.79
N PRO A 46 5.39 -7.41 -10.65
CA PRO A 46 5.69 -7.96 -11.96
C PRO A 46 6.61 -9.19 -11.86
N LYS A 47 6.13 -10.34 -12.36
CA LYS A 47 6.86 -11.62 -12.34
C LYS A 47 7.60 -11.87 -13.66
N GLY A 48 8.78 -12.50 -13.58
CA GLY A 48 9.52 -13.00 -14.76
C GLY A 48 10.05 -11.92 -15.71
N GLN A 49 10.36 -10.73 -15.20
CA GLN A 49 10.82 -9.60 -16.00
C GLN A 49 12.35 -9.58 -16.17
N ARG A 50 12.86 -8.88 -17.19
CA ARG A 50 14.30 -8.60 -17.30
C ARG A 50 14.73 -7.62 -16.21
N VAL A 51 16.02 -7.61 -15.88
CA VAL A 51 16.59 -6.65 -14.91
C VAL A 51 16.31 -5.20 -15.30
N SER A 52 16.40 -4.85 -16.58
CA SER A 52 16.08 -3.49 -17.06
C SER A 52 14.65 -3.07 -16.75
N ASP A 53 13.71 -4.00 -16.88
CA ASP A 53 12.29 -3.74 -16.68
C ASP A 53 11.99 -3.61 -15.18
N LEU A 54 12.67 -4.40 -14.35
CA LEU A 54 12.61 -4.26 -12.89
C LEU A 54 13.18 -2.91 -12.42
N LEU A 55 14.26 -2.43 -13.04
CA LEU A 55 14.82 -1.12 -12.72
C LEU A 55 13.90 0.03 -13.15
N ALA A 56 13.21 -0.10 -14.29
CA ALA A 56 12.20 0.87 -14.71
C ALA A 56 11.03 0.88 -13.73
N PHE A 57 10.49 -0.29 -13.39
CA PHE A 57 9.42 -0.44 -12.40
C PHE A 57 9.81 0.12 -11.03
N ALA A 58 11.03 -0.13 -10.56
CA ALA A 58 11.51 0.41 -9.29
C ALA A 58 11.49 1.95 -9.27
N ARG A 59 11.85 2.60 -10.39
CA ARG A 59 11.77 4.08 -10.52
C ARG A 59 10.33 4.56 -10.44
N GLU A 60 9.42 3.91 -11.17
CA GLU A 60 7.99 4.25 -11.14
C GLU A 60 7.40 4.12 -9.73
N ILE A 61 7.69 3.00 -9.04
CA ILE A 61 7.26 2.76 -7.65
C ILE A 61 7.83 3.81 -6.70
N THR A 62 9.11 4.18 -6.87
CA THR A 62 9.76 5.19 -6.03
C THR A 62 9.15 6.58 -6.26
N GLU A 63 8.85 6.93 -7.51
CA GLU A 63 8.17 8.20 -7.85
C GLU A 63 6.75 8.22 -7.31
N GLN A 64 6.03 7.10 -7.40
CA GLN A 64 4.64 7.00 -6.96
C GLN A 64 4.47 7.01 -5.43
N TYR A 65 5.42 6.43 -4.68
CA TYR A 65 5.29 6.23 -3.23
C TYR A 65 6.33 6.97 -2.40
N GLY A 66 7.17 7.80 -3.00
CA GLY A 66 8.27 8.48 -2.31
C GLY A 66 7.86 9.45 -1.20
N ASP A 67 6.58 9.80 -1.13
CA ASP A 67 5.97 10.68 -0.12
C ASP A 67 5.06 9.92 0.88
N VAL A 68 4.92 8.60 0.75
CA VAL A 68 4.10 7.79 1.66
C VAL A 68 4.80 7.71 3.03
N PRO A 69 4.09 8.04 4.13
CA PRO A 69 4.69 8.02 5.47
C PRO A 69 5.00 6.59 5.94
N ASP A 70 6.09 6.43 6.69
CA ASP A 70 6.53 5.14 7.25
C ASP A 70 5.46 4.42 8.09
N ALA A 71 4.54 5.16 8.70
CA ALA A 71 3.43 4.58 9.46
C ALA A 71 2.45 3.76 8.59
N ALA A 72 2.50 3.91 7.26
CA ALA A 72 1.71 3.14 6.30
C ALA A 72 2.49 1.95 5.68
N LEU A 73 3.79 1.82 5.98
CA LEU A 73 4.68 0.74 5.54
C LEU A 73 4.73 -0.43 6.54
#